data_AF-A0AAI8STM1-F1
#
_entry.id   AF-A0AAI8STM1-F1
#
_cell.length_a   1.000
_cell.length_b   1.000
_cell.length_c   1.000
_cell.angle_alpha   90.00
_cell.angle_beta   90.00
_cell.angle_gamma   90.00
#
_symmetry.space_group_name_H-M   'P 1'
#
loop_
_entity.id
_entity.type
_entity.pdbx_description
1 polymer ?
#
loop_
_entity_poly.entity_id
_entity_poly.type
_entity_poly.pdbx_seq_one_letter_code
_entity_poly.pdbx_strand_id
1 'polypeptide(L)'
;MAQRRSSLGFLGMFGRSGDLRQLDSALRGADLHPALVPEGVKLTIVNLMKDRWPDEPPPQAYPDVALLFSYCIAGPETFESSQGLQQRQDVERRIEAAVEAGDSFDAQIVLMALHAKLINAEVVERYGLGAD
;
A
#
# COMPACT_ATOMS: atom_id res chain seq x y z
N MET A 1 6.72 22.21 18.73
CA MET A 1 8.06 22.53 18.20
C MET A 1 8.02 22.35 16.68
N ALA A 2 8.45 23.38 15.95
CA ALA A 2 8.72 23.49 14.50
C ALA A 2 7.85 22.72 13.48
N GLN A 3 6.90 23.45 12.91
CA GLN A 3 6.27 23.20 11.61
C GLN A 3 7.33 23.11 10.50
N ARG A 4 7.56 21.91 9.94
CA ARG A 4 8.52 21.72 8.86
C ARG A 4 7.85 22.04 7.53
N ARG A 5 8.28 23.17 6.96
CA ARG A 5 7.83 23.73 5.69
C ARG A 5 8.03 22.72 4.55
N SER A 6 6.94 22.39 3.88
CA SER A 6 6.94 21.75 2.56
C SER A 6 7.74 22.61 1.59
N SER A 7 8.92 22.15 1.20
CA SER A 7 9.64 22.69 0.05
C SER A 7 9.08 22.09 -1.24
N LEU A 8 8.01 22.71 -1.76
CA LEU A 8 7.81 22.81 -3.20
C LEU A 8 9.02 23.56 -3.79
N GLY A 9 9.59 23.25 -4.95
CA GLY A 9 9.27 22.25 -5.94
C GLY A 9 10.39 22.34 -6.99
N PHE A 10 11.22 21.31 -7.07
CA PHE A 10 12.03 20.89 -8.24
C PHE A 10 12.97 19.74 -7.82
N LEU A 11 13.51 19.77 -6.58
CA LEU A 11 14.34 18.69 -6.04
C LEU A 11 13.53 17.46 -5.56
N GLY A 12 12.27 17.65 -5.14
CA GLY A 12 11.39 16.55 -4.70
C GLY A 12 10.74 15.75 -5.84
N MET A 13 10.81 16.23 -7.09
CA MET A 13 10.15 15.57 -8.24
C MET A 13 10.97 14.37 -8.74
N PHE A 14 12.30 14.43 -8.65
CA PHE A 14 13.20 13.33 -9.04
C PHE A 14 13.10 12.14 -8.08
N GLY A 15 12.97 12.38 -6.77
CA GLY A 15 12.67 11.31 -5.80
C GLY A 15 11.28 10.73 -6.02
N ARG A 16 10.24 11.58 -6.16
CA ARG A 16 8.85 11.12 -6.36
C ARG A 16 8.66 10.27 -7.62
N SER A 17 9.33 10.63 -8.72
CA SER A 17 9.32 9.81 -9.95
C SER A 17 10.15 8.53 -9.82
N GLY A 18 11.16 8.51 -8.96
CA GLY A 18 11.88 7.28 -8.57
C GLY A 18 10.97 6.34 -7.79
N ASP A 19 10.35 6.82 -6.72
CA ASP A 19 9.47 6.04 -5.84
C ASP A 19 8.26 5.48 -6.59
N LEU A 20 7.64 6.28 -7.48
CA LEU A 20 6.55 5.80 -8.33
C LEU A 20 7.00 4.67 -9.26
N ARG A 21 8.22 4.73 -9.80
CA ARG A 21 8.76 3.65 -10.63
C ARG A 21 9.06 2.40 -9.80
N GLN A 22 9.59 2.56 -8.60
CA GLN A 22 9.81 1.45 -7.67
C GLN A 22 8.48 0.80 -7.27
N LEU A 23 7.47 1.61 -6.95
CA LEU A 23 6.13 1.13 -6.65
C LEU A 23 5.49 0.45 -7.86
N ASP A 24 5.52 1.04 -9.05
CA ASP A 24 5.01 0.41 -10.28
C ASP A 24 5.71 -0.92 -10.57
N SER A 25 7.02 -1.04 -10.30
CA SER A 25 7.76 -2.30 -10.43
C SER A 25 7.30 -3.32 -9.38
N ALA A 26 7.12 -2.89 -8.14
CA ALA A 26 6.68 -3.74 -7.05
C ALA A 26 5.24 -4.23 -7.25
N LEU A 27 4.34 -3.37 -7.71
CA LEU A 27 2.96 -3.73 -8.05
C LEU A 27 2.92 -4.82 -9.12
N ARG A 28 3.72 -4.67 -10.19
CA ARG A 28 3.86 -5.75 -11.21
C ARG A 28 4.38 -7.05 -10.59
N GLY A 29 5.36 -6.97 -9.70
CA GLY A 29 5.89 -8.14 -8.98
C GLY A 29 4.85 -8.81 -8.09
N ALA A 30 3.90 -8.04 -7.55
CA ALA A 30 2.77 -8.53 -6.76
C ALA A 30 1.54 -8.93 -7.61
N ASP A 31 1.74 -9.15 -8.92
CA ASP A 31 0.69 -9.52 -9.88
C ASP A 31 -0.46 -8.50 -10.03
N LEU A 32 -0.17 -7.22 -9.72
CA LEU A 32 -1.11 -6.11 -9.88
C LEU A 32 -0.59 -5.14 -10.94
N HIS A 33 -1.28 -5.09 -12.08
CA HIS A 33 -0.87 -4.19 -13.16
C HIS A 33 -1.01 -2.71 -12.74
N PRO A 34 0.05 -1.88 -12.79
CA PRO A 34 0.02 -0.51 -12.25
C PRO A 34 -1.01 0.42 -12.87
N ALA A 35 -1.44 0.16 -14.12
CA ALA A 35 -2.49 0.93 -14.77
C ALA A 35 -3.89 0.71 -14.17
N LEU A 36 -4.09 -0.33 -13.37
CA LEU A 36 -5.32 -0.57 -12.62
C LEU A 36 -5.38 0.29 -11.34
N VAL A 37 -4.25 0.89 -10.95
CA VAL A 37 -4.14 1.71 -9.75
C VAL A 37 -4.17 3.19 -10.15
N PRO A 38 -5.17 3.97 -9.70
CA PRO A 38 -5.21 5.41 -9.96
C PRO A 38 -3.93 6.11 -9.51
N GLU A 39 -3.45 7.07 -10.29
CA GLU A 39 -2.20 7.79 -10.00
C GLU A 39 -2.24 8.48 -8.63
N GLY A 40 -3.39 9.04 -8.24
CA GLY A 40 -3.60 9.65 -6.92
C GLY A 40 -3.42 8.65 -5.76
N VAL A 41 -3.79 7.39 -5.97
CA VAL A 41 -3.59 6.31 -4.98
C VAL A 41 -2.11 5.98 -4.87
N LYS A 42 -1.40 5.79 -5.99
CA LYS A 42 0.06 5.54 -5.97
C LYS A 42 0.84 6.66 -5.29
N LEU A 43 0.45 7.91 -5.54
CA LEU A 43 1.02 9.06 -4.87
C LEU A 43 0.76 9.06 -3.36
N THR A 44 -0.45 8.66 -2.95
CA THR A 44 -0.79 8.53 -1.53
C THR A 44 0.06 7.45 -0.87
N ILE A 45 0.21 6.28 -1.50
CA ILE A 45 1.09 5.20 -1.00
C ILE A 45 2.53 5.70 -0.82
N VAL A 46 3.10 6.35 -1.84
CA VAL A 46 4.47 6.89 -1.76
C VAL A 46 4.63 7.92 -0.65
N ASN A 47 3.62 8.78 -0.43
CA ASN A 47 3.64 9.75 0.66
C ASN A 47 3.60 9.05 2.02
N LEU A 48 2.71 8.06 2.21
CA LEU A 48 2.65 7.27 3.44
C LEU A 48 3.98 6.56 3.72
N MET A 49 4.63 6.02 2.69
CA MET A 49 5.96 5.42 2.84
C MET A 49 6.98 6.46 3.34
N LYS A 50 7.02 7.65 2.75
CA LYS A 50 7.92 8.72 3.18
C LYS A 50 7.65 9.23 4.59
N ASP A 51 6.41 9.15 5.06
CA ASP A 51 6.08 9.53 6.43
C ASP A 51 6.58 8.47 7.43
N ARG A 52 6.66 7.19 7.02
CA ARG A 52 7.15 6.08 7.84
C ARG A 52 8.69 6.04 7.95
N TRP A 53 9.41 6.34 6.86
CA TRP A 53 10.86 6.34 6.85
C TRP A 53 11.39 7.78 6.88
N PRO A 54 12.17 8.18 7.91
CA PRO A 54 12.67 9.56 8.01
C PRO A 54 13.62 9.96 6.86
N ASP A 55 14.23 8.97 6.22
CA ASP A 55 15.05 9.09 5.01
C ASP A 55 14.32 8.48 3.80
N GLU A 56 15.04 7.91 2.83
CA GLU A 56 14.43 7.22 1.69
C GLU A 56 13.91 5.83 2.10
N PRO A 57 12.70 5.42 1.67
CA PRO A 57 12.22 4.06 1.90
C PRO A 57 13.21 3.05 1.30
N PRO A 58 13.61 2.00 2.06
CA PRO A 58 14.55 1.03 1.54
C PRO A 58 13.91 0.23 0.39
N PRO A 59 14.68 -0.26 -0.60
CA PRO A 59 14.12 -0.90 -1.80
C PRO A 59 13.15 -2.07 -1.52
N GLN A 60 13.40 -2.84 -0.45
CA GLN A 60 12.53 -3.94 -0.03
C GLN A 60 11.15 -3.50 0.51
N ALA A 61 11.00 -2.24 0.93
CA ALA A 61 9.71 -1.73 1.41
C ALA A 61 8.65 -1.67 0.30
N TYR A 62 9.06 -1.46 -0.95
CA TYR A 62 8.12 -1.36 -2.07
C TYR A 62 7.41 -2.70 -2.36
N PRO A 63 8.13 -3.84 -2.51
CA PRO A 63 7.50 -5.16 -2.57
C PRO A 63 6.56 -5.45 -1.40
N ASP A 64 6.98 -5.17 -0.16
CA ASP A 64 6.20 -5.46 1.03
C ASP A 64 4.87 -4.68 1.07
N VAL A 65 4.89 -3.43 0.63
CA VAL A 65 3.69 -2.59 0.49
C VAL A 65 2.83 -3.06 -0.68
N ALA A 66 3.44 -3.39 -1.82
CA ALA A 66 2.73 -3.86 -2.99
C ALA A 66 2.01 -5.18 -2.75
N LEU A 67 2.57 -6.10 -1.96
CA LEU A 67 1.92 -7.36 -1.59
C LEU A 67 0.65 -7.13 -0.75
N LEU A 68 0.74 -6.29 0.29
CA LEU A 68 -0.42 -5.93 1.12
C LEU A 68 -1.51 -5.29 0.27
N PHE A 69 -1.14 -4.31 -0.57
CA PHE A 69 -2.07 -3.59 -1.41
C PHE A 69 -2.69 -4.47 -2.52
N SER A 70 -1.89 -5.36 -3.11
CA SER A 70 -2.37 -6.33 -4.11
C SER A 70 -3.38 -7.29 -3.51
N TYR A 71 -3.14 -7.82 -2.30
CA TYR A 71 -4.13 -8.65 -1.60
C TYR A 71 -5.45 -7.90 -1.37
N CYS A 72 -5.39 -6.62 -0.97
CA CYS A 72 -6.58 -5.81 -0.78
C CYS A 72 -7.42 -5.70 -2.07
N ILE A 73 -6.79 -5.63 -3.25
CA ILE A 73 -7.48 -5.48 -4.54
C ILE A 73 -7.93 -6.83 -5.12
N ALA A 74 -7.03 -7.81 -5.13
CA ALA A 74 -7.26 -9.11 -5.75
C ALA A 74 -8.23 -9.97 -4.93
N GLY A 75 -8.15 -9.86 -3.60
CA GLY A 75 -8.82 -10.77 -2.70
C GLY A 75 -8.07 -12.09 -2.51
N PRO A 76 -8.53 -12.93 -1.58
CA PRO A 76 -7.74 -14.03 -1.02
C PRO A 76 -7.43 -15.14 -2.02
N GLU A 77 -8.43 -15.57 -2.80
CA GLU A 77 -8.27 -16.66 -3.77
C GLU A 77 -7.35 -16.28 -4.92
N THR A 78 -7.59 -15.11 -5.53
CA THR A 78 -6.75 -14.61 -6.64
C THR A 78 -5.33 -14.34 -6.17
N PHE A 79 -5.15 -13.75 -4.99
CA PHE A 79 -3.82 -13.51 -4.43
C PHE A 79 -3.06 -14.82 -4.16
N GLU A 80 -3.70 -15.83 -3.56
CA GLU A 80 -3.06 -17.12 -3.33
C GLU A 80 -2.62 -17.79 -4.64
N SER A 81 -3.44 -17.68 -5.69
CA SER A 81 -3.13 -18.27 -6.99
C SER A 81 -1.85 -17.69 -7.63
N SER A 82 -1.52 -16.43 -7.34
CA SER A 82 -0.35 -15.74 -7.92
C SER A 82 0.86 -15.70 -6.99
N GLN A 83 0.65 -15.56 -5.68
CA GLN A 83 1.72 -15.38 -4.69
C GLN A 83 1.98 -16.63 -3.84
N GLY A 84 1.02 -17.55 -3.73
CA GLY A 84 1.10 -18.74 -2.90
C GLY A 84 0.50 -18.58 -1.50
N LEU A 85 0.26 -19.73 -0.85
CA LEU A 85 -0.42 -19.80 0.45
C LEU A 85 0.36 -19.12 1.58
N GLN A 86 1.69 -19.22 1.58
CA GLN A 86 2.51 -18.64 2.65
C GLN A 86 2.42 -17.10 2.63
N GLN A 87 2.56 -16.50 1.46
CA GLN A 87 2.44 -15.05 1.27
C GLN A 87 1.04 -14.56 1.64
N ARG A 88 0.00 -15.34 1.29
CA ARG A 88 -1.37 -15.06 1.71
C ARG A 88 -1.45 -15.00 3.24
N GLN A 89 -1.00 -16.03 3.94
CA GLN A 89 -1.06 -16.09 5.41
C GLN A 89 -0.26 -14.96 6.07
N ASP A 90 0.88 -14.56 5.49
CA ASP A 90 1.68 -13.44 5.99
C ASP A 90 0.94 -12.11 5.87
N VAL A 91 0.28 -11.87 4.73
CA VAL A 91 -0.52 -10.66 4.50
C VAL A 91 -1.79 -10.65 5.35
N GLU A 92 -2.47 -11.79 5.48
CA GLU A 92 -3.66 -11.92 6.34
C GLU A 92 -3.34 -11.53 7.80
N ARG A 93 -2.22 -12.04 8.35
CA ARG A 93 -1.75 -11.66 9.70
C ARG A 93 -1.42 -10.19 9.84
N ARG A 94 -0.87 -9.57 8.78
CA ARG A 94 -0.60 -8.12 8.77
C ARG A 94 -1.88 -7.30 8.81
N ILE A 95 -2.91 -7.71 8.06
CA ILE A 95 -4.21 -7.03 8.05
C ILE A 95 -4.90 -7.19 9.41
N GLU A 96 -4.87 -8.37 10.00
CA GLU A 96 -5.43 -8.60 11.35
C GLU A 96 -4.78 -7.66 12.38
N ALA A 97 -3.45 -7.60 12.40
CA ALA A 97 -2.71 -6.69 13.28
C ALA A 97 -3.00 -5.21 12.97
N ALA A 98 -3.19 -4.86 11.70
CA ALA A 98 -3.51 -3.51 11.28
C ALA A 98 -4.90 -3.08 11.75
N VAL A 99 -5.89 -3.96 11.64
CA VAL A 99 -7.26 -3.75 12.12
C VAL A 99 -7.29 -3.60 13.64
N GLU A 100 -6.52 -4.41 14.37
CA GLU A 100 -6.41 -4.30 15.83
C GLU A 100 -5.76 -2.98 16.26
N ALA A 101 -4.70 -2.55 15.57
CA ALA A 101 -4.00 -1.31 15.89
C ALA A 101 -4.78 -0.04 15.49
N GLY A 102 -5.53 -0.08 14.40
CA GLY A 102 -6.40 1.01 13.90
C GLY A 102 -5.69 2.15 13.19
N ASP A 103 -4.43 2.48 13.54
CA ASP A 103 -3.69 3.62 12.96
C ASP A 103 -2.30 3.28 12.40
N SER A 104 -1.96 1.99 12.41
CA SER A 104 -0.69 1.50 11.86
C SER A 104 -0.51 1.86 10.39
N PHE A 105 0.73 1.84 9.91
CA PHE A 105 1.02 2.08 8.48
C PHE A 105 0.25 1.12 7.56
N ASP A 106 0.16 -0.17 7.93
CA ASP A 106 -0.64 -1.14 7.16
C ASP A 106 -2.14 -0.79 7.22
N ALA A 107 -2.64 -0.29 8.35
CA ALA A 107 -4.03 0.18 8.47
C ALA A 107 -4.31 1.37 7.55
N GLN A 108 -3.36 2.30 7.43
CA GLN A 108 -3.48 3.44 6.51
C GLN A 108 -3.50 3.00 5.04
N ILE A 109 -2.77 1.94 4.67
CA ILE A 109 -2.81 1.36 3.32
C ILE A 109 -4.18 0.69 3.07
N VAL A 110 -4.68 -0.11 4.00
CA VAL A 110 -5.98 -0.79 3.89
C VAL A 110 -7.13 0.24 3.82
N LEU A 111 -7.12 1.23 4.70
CA LEU A 111 -8.12 2.31 4.73
C LEU A 111 -8.11 3.13 3.44
N MET A 112 -6.92 3.42 2.91
CA MET A 112 -6.80 4.10 1.62
C MET A 112 -7.40 3.26 0.49
N ALA A 113 -7.14 1.95 0.43
CA ALA A 113 -7.73 1.06 -0.57
C ALA A 113 -9.27 1.02 -0.48
N LEU A 114 -9.80 1.04 0.75
CA LEU A 114 -11.23 1.12 1.04
C LEU A 114 -11.84 2.44 0.54
N HIS A 115 -11.27 3.60 0.93
CA HIS A 115 -11.77 4.91 0.49
C HIS A 115 -11.67 5.12 -1.03
N ALA A 116 -10.63 4.57 -1.66
CA ALA A 116 -10.47 4.60 -3.10
C ALA A 116 -11.45 3.67 -3.84
N LYS A 117 -12.26 2.88 -3.11
CA LYS A 117 -13.17 1.85 -3.65
C LYS A 117 -12.46 0.81 -4.52
N LEU A 118 -11.20 0.51 -4.18
CA LEU A 118 -10.38 -0.47 -4.86
C LEU A 118 -10.36 -1.82 -4.14
N ILE A 119 -10.74 -1.83 -2.85
CA ILE A 119 -10.71 -3.03 -2.03
C ILE A 119 -11.76 -4.05 -2.49
N ASN A 120 -11.36 -5.32 -2.50
CA ASN A 120 -12.23 -6.45 -2.79
C ASN A 120 -13.29 -6.62 -1.69
N ALA A 121 -14.53 -6.89 -2.08
CA ALA A 121 -15.65 -7.05 -1.15
C ALA A 121 -15.42 -8.18 -0.13
N GLU A 122 -14.79 -9.30 -0.53
CA GLU A 122 -14.49 -10.40 0.39
C GLU A 122 -13.52 -9.95 1.49
N VAL A 123 -12.56 -9.08 1.17
CA VAL A 123 -11.61 -8.53 2.16
C VAL A 123 -12.36 -7.63 3.14
N VAL A 124 -13.30 -6.81 2.65
CA VAL A 124 -14.15 -5.98 3.51
C VAL A 124 -14.97 -6.83 4.47
N GLU A 125 -15.67 -7.84 3.98
CA GLU A 125 -16.50 -8.73 4.78
C GLU A 125 -15.68 -9.53 5.79
N ARG A 126 -14.54 -10.08 5.36
CA ARG A 126 -13.67 -10.91 6.21
C ARG A 126 -13.12 -10.16 7.41
N TYR A 127 -12.72 -8.90 7.23
CA TYR A 127 -12.08 -8.11 8.29
C TYR A 127 -13.02 -7.07 8.91
N GLY A 128 -14.30 -7.02 8.51
CA GLY A 128 -15.27 -6.06 9.03
C GLY A 128 -14.86 -4.60 8.78
N LEU A 129 -14.28 -4.32 7.61
CA LEU A 129 -13.73 -3.00 7.31
C LEU A 129 -14.85 -1.98 7.06
N GLY A 130 -14.73 -0.81 7.67
CA GLY A 130 -15.66 0.31 7.51
C GLY A 130 -14.92 1.64 7.48
N ALA A 131 -15.53 2.61 6.82
CA ALA A 131 -15.05 3.99 6.74
C ALA A 131 -16.20 4.90 7.20
N ASP A 132 -16.45 4.87 8.51
CA ASP A 132 -17.41 5.77 9.17
C ASP A 132 -16.77 7.15 9.46
#